data_AF-A0A6M9TZT1-F1
#
_entry.id   AF-A0A6M9TZT1-F1
#
_cell.length_a   1.000
_cell.length_b   1.000
_cell.length_c   1.000
_cell.angle_alpha   90.00
_cell.angle_beta   90.00
_cell.angle_gamma   90.00
#
_symmetry.space_group_name_H-M   'P 1'
#
loop_
_entity.id
_entity.type
_entity.pdbx_description
1 polymer ?
#
loop_
_entity_poly.entity_id
_entity_poly.type
_entity_poly.pdbx_seq_one_letter_code
_entity_poly.pdbx_strand_id
1 'polypeptide(L)'
;MSNCNAFVALPYMIMLLYCSVRMSMQDRAKNNGDIFVQHKEQRECVAPILVQTNDSISNEGADVLHMCNSSFSIPMDYIVQFNTNGALSETVDKTGMCFLRCYFEKMGLIKAWQLNKDLIMQTMRPIKADSIEFCEPTAKQEVNACVRTYGIAKCLMKRGFDDTCNQTVAQNSFRAY
;
A
#
# COMPACT_ATOMS: atom_id res chain seq x y z
N MET A 1 -70.94 -27.36 -31.40
CA MET A 1 -70.47 -25.98 -31.12
C MET A 1 -69.14 -26.08 -30.42
N SER A 2 -68.16 -25.36 -30.93
CA SER A 2 -66.73 -25.68 -30.87
C SER A 2 -66.08 -25.29 -29.54
N ASN A 3 -65.44 -26.24 -28.86
CA ASN A 3 -64.62 -26.02 -27.66
C ASN A 3 -63.24 -25.43 -28.02
N CYS A 4 -63.23 -24.24 -28.63
CA CYS A 4 -62.00 -23.56 -29.08
C CYS A 4 -61.25 -22.78 -27.98
N ASN A 5 -61.63 -22.90 -26.71
CA ASN A 5 -60.97 -22.17 -25.61
C ASN A 5 -60.09 -23.06 -24.71
N ALA A 6 -60.17 -24.39 -24.82
CA ALA A 6 -59.40 -25.29 -23.95
C ALA A 6 -57.97 -25.58 -24.45
N PHE A 7 -57.74 -25.52 -25.77
CA PHE A 7 -56.44 -25.87 -26.37
C PHE A 7 -55.34 -24.80 -26.21
N VAL A 8 -55.71 -23.54 -25.93
CA VAL A 8 -54.76 -22.42 -25.76
C VAL A 8 -54.45 -22.15 -24.29
N ALA A 9 -55.36 -22.52 -23.38
CA ALA A 9 -55.17 -22.33 -21.94
C ALA A 9 -54.10 -23.26 -21.36
N LEU A 10 -54.03 -24.51 -21.83
CA LEU A 10 -53.08 -25.51 -21.34
C LEU A 10 -51.60 -25.13 -21.52
N PRO A 11 -51.11 -24.72 -22.70
CA PRO A 11 -49.71 -24.31 -22.86
C PRO A 11 -49.39 -23.02 -22.11
N TYR A 12 -50.34 -22.10 -21.97
CA TYR A 12 -50.15 -20.86 -21.21
C TYR A 12 -49.99 -21.13 -19.71
N MET A 13 -50.78 -22.04 -19.15
CA MET A 13 -50.67 -22.47 -17.75
C MET A 13 -49.37 -23.23 -17.48
N ILE A 14 -48.88 -24.04 -18.43
CA ILE A 14 -47.59 -24.73 -18.33
C ILE A 14 -46.43 -23.73 -18.38
N MET A 15 -46.49 -22.71 -19.25
CA MET A 15 -45.49 -21.64 -19.31
C MET A 15 -45.48 -20.78 -18.05
N LEU A 16 -46.64 -20.46 -17.47
CA LEU A 16 -46.73 -19.74 -16.19
C LEU A 16 -46.16 -20.56 -15.03
N LEU A 17 -46.44 -21.88 -14.97
CA LEU A 17 -45.84 -22.79 -13.99
C LEU A 17 -44.31 -22.90 -14.16
N TYR A 18 -43.82 -22.95 -15.40
CA TYR A 18 -42.39 -22.99 -15.68
C TYR A 18 -41.70 -21.66 -15.27
N CYS A 19 -42.34 -20.51 -15.53
CA CYS A 19 -41.85 -19.20 -15.07
C CYS A 19 -41.86 -19.07 -13.54
N SER A 20 -42.90 -19.54 -12.84
CA SER A 20 -42.94 -19.49 -11.37
C SER A 20 -41.89 -20.39 -10.71
N VAL A 21 -41.58 -21.55 -11.31
CA VAL A 21 -40.52 -22.44 -10.81
C VAL A 21 -39.12 -21.83 -11.04
N ARG A 22 -38.91 -21.13 -12.17
CA ARG A 22 -37.65 -20.40 -12.45
C ARG A 22 -37.45 -19.21 -11.51
N MET A 23 -38.50 -18.44 -11.22
CA MET A 23 -38.46 -17.35 -10.25
C MET A 23 -38.18 -17.85 -8.82
N SER A 24 -38.72 -19.00 -8.43
CA SER A 24 -38.48 -19.59 -7.10
C SER A 24 -37.07 -20.16 -6.91
N MET A 25 -36.34 -20.47 -8.00
CA MET A 25 -34.95 -20.92 -7.94
C MET A 25 -33.93 -19.77 -7.91
N GLN A 26 -34.35 -18.52 -8.18
CA GLN A 26 -33.48 -17.35 -8.17
C GLN A 26 -33.57 -16.53 -6.87
N ASP A 27 -34.51 -16.86 -5.97
CA ASP A 27 -34.63 -16.29 -4.62
C ASP A 27 -34.34 -17.32 -3.52
N ARG A 28 -33.15 -17.93 -3.60
CA ARG A 28 -32.49 -18.48 -2.40
C ARG A 28 -31.13 -17.85 -2.18
N ALA A 29 -31.12 -16.52 -2.14
CA ALA A 29 -30.20 -15.82 -1.25
C ALA A 29 -30.67 -16.09 0.18
N LYS A 30 -30.02 -17.06 0.82
CA LYS A 30 -30.22 -17.40 2.22
C LYS A 30 -29.83 -16.18 3.05
N ASN A 31 -30.84 -15.42 3.49
CA ASN A 31 -30.73 -14.38 4.48
C ASN A 31 -30.16 -15.01 5.77
N ASN A 32 -28.86 -14.83 6.01
CA ASN A 32 -28.16 -15.15 7.25
C ASN A 32 -26.96 -14.20 7.37
N GLY A 33 -27.18 -13.07 8.03
CA GLY A 33 -26.16 -12.12 8.44
C GLY A 33 -25.72 -11.18 7.32
N ASP A 34 -25.72 -9.89 7.61
CA ASP A 34 -25.25 -8.83 6.74
C ASP A 34 -23.82 -9.13 6.28
N ILE A 35 -23.66 -9.69 5.08
CA ILE A 35 -22.44 -9.45 4.31
C ILE A 35 -22.56 -7.99 3.89
N PHE A 36 -22.06 -7.11 4.75
CA PHE A 36 -21.43 -5.91 4.27
C PHE A 36 -20.44 -6.40 3.22
N VAL A 37 -20.78 -6.24 1.94
CA VAL A 37 -19.75 -6.01 0.94
C VAL A 37 -19.08 -4.76 1.49
N GLN A 38 -18.02 -4.95 2.28
CA GLN A 38 -17.03 -3.92 2.44
C GLN A 38 -16.68 -3.60 0.99
N HIS A 39 -17.23 -2.49 0.46
CA HIS A 39 -16.35 -1.55 -0.20
C HIS A 39 -15.11 -1.60 0.65
N LYS A 40 -14.05 -2.21 0.12
CA LYS A 40 -12.75 -2.29 0.75
C LYS A 40 -12.40 -0.84 1.00
N GLU A 41 -12.82 -0.35 2.16
CA GLU A 41 -12.61 0.99 2.62
C GLU A 41 -11.13 1.17 2.40
N GLN A 42 -10.81 2.09 1.49
CA GLN A 42 -9.49 2.20 0.93
C GLN A 42 -8.57 2.38 2.12
N ARG A 43 -7.90 1.28 2.49
CA ARG A 43 -7.25 1.10 3.78
C ARG A 43 -6.22 2.21 3.85
N GLU A 44 -6.51 3.24 4.62
CA GLU A 44 -5.69 4.45 4.64
C GLU A 44 -4.48 4.14 5.51
N CYS A 45 -3.55 3.38 4.92
CA CYS A 45 -2.28 3.08 5.55
C CYS A 45 -1.50 4.38 5.59
N VAL A 46 -1.24 4.88 6.79
CA VAL A 46 -0.40 6.06 6.97
C VAL A 46 0.99 5.68 6.47
N ALA A 47 1.46 6.36 5.44
CA ALA A 47 2.80 6.15 4.91
C ALA A 47 3.84 6.69 5.89
N PRO A 48 4.92 5.96 6.20
CA PRO A 48 6.08 6.57 6.82
C PRO A 48 6.65 7.62 5.86
N ILE A 49 6.71 8.89 6.26
CA ILE A 49 7.34 9.93 5.43
C ILE A 49 8.85 9.80 5.61
N LEU A 50 9.55 9.41 4.54
CA LEU A 50 10.98 9.14 4.60
C LEU A 50 11.80 10.29 4.01
N VAL A 51 11.31 10.88 2.92
CA VAL A 51 11.90 12.08 2.31
C VAL A 51 10.89 13.21 2.40
N GLN A 52 11.19 14.26 3.15
CA GLN A 52 10.26 15.37 3.36
C GLN A 52 10.21 16.26 2.11
N THR A 53 9.02 16.49 1.53
CA THR A 53 8.92 17.14 0.21
C THR A 53 8.41 18.57 0.17
N ASN A 54 7.70 19.16 1.14
CA ASN A 54 7.37 20.61 1.08
C ASN A 54 6.95 21.26 2.43
N ASP A 55 6.09 20.64 3.27
CA ASP A 55 5.44 21.37 4.38
C ASP A 55 5.97 21.07 5.80
N SER A 56 6.96 20.18 5.92
CA SER A 56 7.54 19.77 7.22
C SER A 56 9.06 19.86 7.26
N ILE A 57 9.65 20.49 6.24
CA ILE A 57 11.08 20.44 6.01
C ILE A 57 11.80 21.34 7.02
N SER A 58 12.64 20.78 7.88
CA SER A 58 13.69 21.59 8.52
C SER A 58 14.58 22.18 7.43
N ASN A 59 15.12 23.40 7.59
CA ASN A 59 16.00 23.99 6.57
C ASN A 59 17.08 23.00 6.07
N GLU A 60 17.59 22.14 6.96
CA GLU A 60 18.54 21.07 6.66
C GLU A 60 18.01 20.02 5.66
N GLY A 61 16.74 19.60 5.75
CA GLY A 61 16.16 18.61 4.84
C GLY A 61 16.00 19.11 3.41
N ALA A 62 15.71 20.40 3.24
CA ALA A 62 15.55 21.03 1.91
C ALA A 62 16.90 21.18 1.23
N ASP A 63 17.91 21.61 2.00
CA ASP A 63 19.28 21.73 1.52
C ASP A 63 19.83 20.37 1.08
N VAL A 64 19.58 19.31 1.86
CA VAL A 64 19.99 17.94 1.50
C VAL A 64 19.25 17.45 0.26
N LEU A 65 17.95 17.71 0.15
CA LEU A 65 17.16 17.34 -1.03
C LEU A 65 17.72 18.02 -2.29
N HIS A 66 17.96 19.33 -2.24
CA HIS A 66 18.53 20.08 -3.37
C HIS A 66 19.95 19.59 -3.73
N MET A 67 20.80 19.37 -2.74
CA MET A 67 22.16 18.84 -2.92
C MET A 67 22.16 17.46 -3.58
N CYS A 68 21.26 16.57 -3.16
CA CYS A 68 21.18 15.24 -3.75
C CYS A 68 20.58 15.27 -5.15
N ASN A 69 19.61 16.15 -5.41
CA ASN A 69 19.00 16.30 -6.73
C ASN A 69 19.98 16.91 -7.76
N SER A 70 20.88 17.80 -7.33
CA SER A 70 21.91 18.34 -8.22
C SER A 70 22.94 17.29 -8.65
N SER A 71 23.16 16.27 -7.82
CA SER A 71 24.07 15.15 -8.11
C SER A 71 23.38 13.99 -8.83
N PHE A 72 22.11 13.73 -8.49
CA PHE A 72 21.29 12.64 -9.02
C PHE A 72 19.92 13.20 -9.37
N SER A 73 19.82 13.75 -10.58
CA SER A 73 18.62 14.46 -11.01
C SER A 73 17.45 13.50 -11.11
N ILE A 74 16.43 13.75 -10.31
CA ILE A 74 15.15 13.05 -10.34
C ILE A 74 13.99 14.05 -10.36
N PRO A 75 12.87 13.70 -11.00
CA PRO A 75 11.67 14.49 -10.88
C PRO A 75 11.02 14.27 -9.50
N MET A 76 10.41 15.32 -8.94
CA MET A 76 9.89 15.31 -7.57
C MET A 76 8.79 14.26 -7.33
N ASP A 77 8.07 13.87 -8.39
CA ASP A 77 7.07 12.82 -8.36
C ASP A 77 7.67 11.46 -7.97
N TYR A 78 8.96 11.20 -8.24
CA TYR A 78 9.62 9.96 -7.80
C TYR A 78 9.71 9.89 -6.27
N ILE A 79 9.93 11.04 -5.62
CA ILE A 79 9.96 11.13 -4.16
C ILE A 79 8.57 10.91 -3.59
N VAL A 80 7.56 11.56 -4.18
CA VAL A 80 6.16 11.38 -3.79
C VAL A 80 5.74 9.91 -3.96
N GLN A 81 6.06 9.29 -5.09
CA GLN A 81 5.78 7.87 -5.34
C GLN A 81 6.50 6.96 -4.35
N PHE A 82 7.77 7.23 -4.05
CA PHE A 82 8.51 6.46 -3.05
C PHE A 82 7.85 6.56 -1.68
N ASN A 83 7.51 7.77 -1.23
CA ASN A 83 6.80 7.99 0.03
C ASN A 83 5.41 7.33 0.04
N THR A 84 4.73 7.24 -1.10
CA THR A 84 3.37 6.69 -1.18
C THR A 84 3.35 5.17 -1.29
N ASN A 85 4.28 4.58 -2.05
CA ASN A 85 4.26 3.16 -2.44
C ASN A 85 5.41 2.35 -1.87
N GLY A 86 6.40 3.01 -1.25
CA GLY A 86 7.63 2.40 -0.76
C GLY A 86 8.56 1.90 -1.86
N ALA A 87 8.35 2.30 -3.11
CA ALA A 87 9.14 1.87 -4.25
C ALA A 87 9.25 2.98 -5.31
N LEU A 88 10.39 2.98 -6.01
CA LEU A 88 10.58 3.80 -7.20
C LEU A 88 9.93 3.08 -8.40
N SER A 89 9.34 3.84 -9.31
CA SER A 89 8.72 3.35 -10.54
C SER A 89 9.76 2.95 -11.59
N GLU A 90 10.78 3.78 -11.79
CA GLU A 90 11.92 3.49 -12.65
C GLU A 90 13.13 3.03 -11.83
N THR A 91 13.74 1.92 -12.25
CA THR A 91 14.85 1.28 -11.51
C THR A 91 16.03 0.89 -12.38
N VAL A 92 15.91 1.01 -13.71
CA VAL A 92 16.92 0.56 -14.67
C VAL A 92 18.15 1.46 -14.62
N ASP A 93 17.96 2.78 -14.61
CA ASP A 93 19.04 3.77 -14.64
C ASP A 93 19.72 4.00 -13.28
N LYS A 94 19.10 3.51 -12.20
CA LYS A 94 19.55 3.59 -10.79
C LYS A 94 19.69 5.02 -10.25
N THR A 95 19.34 6.05 -11.03
CA THR A 95 19.50 7.46 -10.64
C THR A 95 18.71 7.76 -9.36
N GLY A 96 17.45 7.32 -9.30
CA GLY A 96 16.62 7.45 -8.10
C GLY A 96 17.13 6.64 -6.90
N MET A 97 17.79 5.50 -7.13
CA MET A 97 18.42 4.73 -6.05
C MET A 97 19.62 5.49 -5.48
N CYS A 98 20.42 6.12 -6.34
CA CYS A 98 21.55 6.93 -5.90
C CYS A 98 21.11 8.23 -5.22
N PHE A 99 20.02 8.84 -5.68
CA PHE A 99 19.39 9.96 -4.97
C PHE A 99 19.00 9.55 -3.54
N LEU A 100 18.28 8.43 -3.38
CA LEU A 100 17.89 7.95 -2.05
C LEU A 100 19.11 7.63 -1.18
N ARG A 101 20.14 7.00 -1.75
CA ARG A 101 21.40 6.80 -1.02
C ARG A 101 21.99 8.13 -0.53
N CYS A 102 22.12 9.12 -1.41
CA CYS A 102 22.64 10.43 -1.06
C CYS A 102 21.83 11.04 0.09
N TYR A 103 20.51 11.03 -0.02
CA TYR A 103 19.63 11.60 0.99
C TYR A 103 19.81 10.91 2.34
N PHE A 104 19.81 9.58 2.39
CA PHE A 104 20.00 8.84 3.65
C PHE A 104 21.36 9.09 4.30
N GLU A 105 22.43 9.11 3.49
CA GLU A 105 23.78 9.36 4.00
C GLU A 105 23.93 10.79 4.52
N LYS A 106 23.38 11.78 3.80
CA LYS A 106 23.48 13.21 4.17
C LYS A 106 22.59 13.60 5.34
N MET A 107 21.40 13.00 5.46
CA MET A 107 20.55 13.13 6.64
C MET A 107 21.10 12.37 7.84
N GLY A 108 22.14 11.53 7.68
CA GLY A 108 22.69 10.72 8.77
C GLY A 108 21.81 9.54 9.18
N LEU A 109 20.85 9.15 8.33
CA LEU A 109 19.95 8.00 8.53
C LEU A 109 20.67 6.67 8.36
N ILE A 110 21.74 6.64 7.56
CA ILE A 110 22.54 5.44 7.31
C ILE A 110 24.03 5.77 7.23
N LYS A 111 24.88 4.87 7.74
CA LYS A 111 26.33 4.92 7.56
C LYS A 111 26.85 3.50 7.37
N ALA A 112 27.59 3.26 6.28
CA ALA A 112 28.13 1.94 5.96
C ALA A 112 27.07 0.82 6.00
N TRP A 113 25.86 1.11 5.49
CA TRP A 113 24.69 0.22 5.51
C TRP A 113 24.14 -0.15 6.89
N GLN A 114 24.54 0.57 7.94
CA GLN A 114 23.95 0.51 9.27
C GLN A 114 23.03 1.71 9.46
N LEU A 115 21.80 1.47 9.90
CA LEU A 115 20.79 2.48 10.11
C LEU A 115 21.01 3.16 11.46
N ASN A 116 20.84 4.48 11.48
CA ASN A 116 20.81 5.24 12.73
C ASN A 116 19.44 5.04 13.38
N LYS A 117 19.37 4.09 14.33
CA LYS A 117 18.12 3.72 14.99
C LYS A 117 17.35 4.91 15.56
N ASP A 118 18.03 5.79 16.30
CA ASP A 118 17.37 6.90 16.96
C ASP A 118 16.79 7.89 15.96
N LEU A 119 17.53 8.17 14.88
CA LEU A 119 17.07 9.09 13.84
C LEU A 119 15.95 8.47 12.99
N ILE A 120 16.05 7.20 12.62
CA ILE A 120 14.98 6.49 11.90
C ILE A 120 13.68 6.49 12.70
N MET A 121 13.74 6.21 14.01
CA MET A 121 12.55 6.20 14.87
C MET A 121 11.97 7.60 15.10
N GLN A 122 12.76 8.66 14.93
CA GLN A 122 12.30 10.04 14.96
C GLN A 122 11.68 10.47 13.63
N THR A 123 12.31 10.11 12.50
CA THR A 123 11.95 10.60 11.16
C THR A 123 10.84 9.77 10.51
N MET A 124 10.78 8.45 10.73
CA MET A 124 9.93 7.52 9.97
C MET A 124 8.74 6.95 10.75
N ARG A 125 8.10 7.75 11.61
CA ARG A 125 6.95 7.23 12.35
C ARG A 125 5.77 6.89 11.42
N PRO A 126 5.04 5.79 11.67
CA PRO A 126 5.21 4.84 12.76
C PRO A 126 5.81 3.50 12.28
N ILE A 127 7.14 3.42 12.22
CA ILE A 127 7.87 2.16 12.04
C ILE A 127 8.14 1.47 13.39
N LYS A 128 8.03 0.14 13.48
CA LYS A 128 8.48 -0.61 14.66
C LYS A 128 10.01 -0.70 14.72
N ALA A 129 10.55 -0.75 15.94
CA ALA A 129 11.99 -0.78 16.19
C ALA A 129 12.70 -2.04 15.64
N ASP A 130 12.00 -3.18 15.55
CA ASP A 130 12.53 -4.43 14.98
C ASP A 130 12.73 -4.34 13.45
N SER A 131 12.05 -3.40 12.77
CA SER A 131 12.21 -3.18 11.34
C SER A 131 13.62 -2.75 10.95
N ILE A 132 14.36 -2.11 11.86
CA ILE A 132 15.74 -1.69 11.62
C ILE A 132 16.65 -2.92 11.49
N GLU A 133 16.68 -3.77 12.52
CA GLU A 133 17.48 -5.00 12.53
C GLU A 133 17.08 -5.95 11.40
N PHE A 134 15.79 -5.98 11.05
CA PHE A 134 15.29 -6.76 9.93
C PHE A 134 15.77 -6.24 8.57
N CYS A 135 15.82 -4.92 8.38
CA CYS A 135 16.08 -4.33 7.07
C CYS A 135 17.55 -4.10 6.75
N GLU A 136 18.43 -3.85 7.72
CA GLU A 136 19.88 -3.70 7.50
C GLU A 136 20.56 -4.84 6.71
N PRO A 137 20.29 -6.13 6.97
CA PRO A 137 20.91 -7.22 6.19
C PRO A 137 20.35 -7.34 4.77
N THR A 138 19.30 -6.58 4.42
CA THR A 138 18.74 -6.57 3.08
C THR A 138 19.81 -6.16 2.07
N ALA A 139 19.90 -6.91 0.97
CA ALA A 139 20.87 -6.65 -0.10
C ALA A 139 22.34 -6.66 0.37
N LYS A 140 22.71 -7.40 1.43
CA LYS A 140 24.11 -7.51 1.89
C LYS A 140 25.09 -8.00 0.81
N GLN A 141 24.60 -8.78 -0.15
CA GLN A 141 25.38 -9.28 -1.29
C GLN A 141 25.46 -8.29 -2.46
N GLU A 142 24.69 -7.20 -2.42
CA GLU A 142 24.71 -6.20 -3.48
C GLU A 142 25.98 -5.35 -3.42
N VAL A 143 26.68 -5.29 -4.54
CA VAL A 143 27.96 -4.57 -4.69
C VAL A 143 27.71 -3.09 -4.98
N ASN A 144 26.65 -2.77 -5.72
CA ASN A 144 26.30 -1.39 -6.02
C ASN A 144 25.68 -0.72 -4.78
N ALA A 145 26.41 0.24 -4.20
CA ALA A 145 25.99 0.91 -2.99
C ALA A 145 24.62 1.63 -3.13
N CYS A 146 24.27 2.18 -4.30
CA CYS A 146 22.96 2.81 -4.51
C CYS A 146 21.85 1.77 -4.44
N VAL A 147 22.01 0.65 -5.15
CA VAL A 147 21.02 -0.46 -5.14
C VAL A 147 20.88 -1.04 -3.74
N ARG A 148 22.00 -1.22 -3.02
CA ARG A 148 22.00 -1.75 -1.66
C ARG A 148 21.27 -0.84 -0.68
N THR A 149 21.61 0.44 -0.65
CA THR A 149 20.93 1.40 0.24
C THR A 149 19.45 1.54 -0.12
N TYR A 150 19.11 1.53 -1.42
CA TYR A 150 17.72 1.48 -1.86
C TYR A 150 16.98 0.22 -1.36
N GLY A 151 17.63 -0.95 -1.38
CA GLY A 151 17.05 -2.19 -0.85
C GLY A 151 16.69 -2.08 0.64
N ILE A 152 17.57 -1.49 1.44
CA ILE A 152 17.33 -1.23 2.87
C ILE A 152 16.18 -0.22 3.04
N ALA A 153 16.22 0.91 2.32
CA ALA A 153 15.20 1.96 2.36
C ALA A 153 13.80 1.43 1.99
N LYS A 154 13.72 0.65 0.90
CA LYS A 154 12.50 -0.02 0.43
C LYS A 154 11.96 -0.99 1.48
N CYS A 155 12.83 -1.74 2.15
CA CYS A 155 12.42 -2.64 3.23
C CYS A 155 11.77 -1.85 4.38
N LEU A 156 12.39 -0.75 4.82
CA LEU A 156 11.84 0.07 5.90
C LEU A 156 10.46 0.66 5.54
N MET A 157 10.33 1.19 4.32
CA MET A 157 9.06 1.73 3.84
C MET A 157 7.96 0.66 3.85
N LYS A 158 8.23 -0.51 3.25
CA LYS A 158 7.27 -1.63 3.21
C LYS A 158 6.84 -2.08 4.59
N ARG A 159 7.79 -2.22 5.52
CA ARG A 159 7.46 -2.59 6.91
C ARG A 159 6.65 -1.51 7.62
N GLY A 160 6.96 -0.24 7.40
CA GLY A 160 6.18 0.85 7.96
C GLY A 160 4.74 0.87 7.45
N PHE A 161 4.50 0.56 6.16
CA PHE A 161 3.14 0.34 5.65
C PHE A 161 2.46 -0.85 6.33
N ASP A 162 3.13 -2.01 6.41
CA ASP A 162 2.55 -3.18 7.05
C ASP A 162 2.21 -2.93 8.53
N ASP A 163 3.02 -2.14 9.23
CA ASP A 163 2.80 -1.76 10.62
C ASP A 163 1.57 -0.86 10.79
N THR A 164 1.36 0.11 9.89
CA THR A 164 0.23 1.06 9.95
C THR A 164 -1.07 0.44 9.46
N CYS A 165 -1.00 -0.38 8.40
CA CYS A 165 -2.13 -1.11 7.86
C CYS A 165 -2.70 -2.16 8.85
N ASN A 166 -1.86 -2.67 9.78
CA ASN A 166 -2.26 -3.68 10.77
C ASN A 166 -2.79 -3.08 12.07
N GLN A 167 -2.30 -1.90 12.50
CA GLN A 167 -2.77 -1.25 13.74
C GLN A 167 -4.22 -0.77 13.66
N THR A 168 -4.69 -0.33 12.49
CA THR A 168 -6.11 0.01 12.26
C THR A 168 -7.05 -1.18 12.43
N VAL A 169 -6.57 -2.41 12.16
CA VAL A 169 -7.36 -3.64 12.39
C VAL A 169 -7.51 -3.92 13.89
N ALA A 170 -6.43 -3.76 14.66
CA ALA A 170 -6.43 -4.04 16.10
C ALA A 170 -7.28 -3.02 16.89
N GLN A 171 -7.22 -1.72 16.54
CA GLN A 171 -8.01 -0.70 17.24
C GLN A 171 -9.52 -0.81 16.96
N ASN A 172 -9.92 -1.24 15.76
CA ASN A 172 -11.34 -1.47 15.44
C ASN A 172 -11.90 -2.76 16.08
N SER A 173 -11.05 -3.73 16.42
CA SER A 173 -11.48 -4.93 17.17
C SER A 173 -11.71 -4.69 18.66
N PHE A 174 -11.14 -3.63 19.25
CA PHE A 174 -11.28 -3.31 20.67
C PHE A 174 -12.43 -2.36 21.02
N ARG A 175 -13.06 -1.74 20.01
CA ARG A 175 -14.24 -0.87 20.21
C ARG A 175 -15.58 -1.62 20.07
N ALA A 176 -15.53 -2.94 19.86
CA ALA A 176 -16.70 -3.80 19.63
C ALA A 176 -17.06 -4.71 20.83
N TYR A 177 -16.48 -4.47 22.01
CA TYR A 177 -16.82 -5.17 23.26
C TYR A 177 -17.14 -4.19 24.37
#